data_AF-A0A0H3WEV1-F1
#
_entry.id   AF-A0A0H3WEV1-F1
#
_cell.length_a   1.000
_cell.length_b   1.000
_cell.length_c   1.000
_cell.angle_alpha   90.00
_cell.angle_beta   90.00
_cell.angle_gamma   90.00
#
_symmetry.space_group_name_H-M   'P 1'
#
loop_
_entity.id
_entity.type
_entity.pdbx_description
1 polymer ?
#
loop_
_entity_poly.entity_id
_entity_poly.type
_entity_poly.pdbx_seq_one_letter_code
_entity_poly.pdbx_strand_id
1 'polypeptide(L)'
;GQYELLGESIDDAAGEAFDKTGKLLGLDYPAGVAMSKLAESGTPNRFKFPRPMTDRPGLDFSFSGLKTFAANTIKANLNENGELDEQTKCDIAHAFQQAVVDTILIKCKRASEQTG
;
A
#
# COMPACT_ATOMS: atom_id res chain seq x y z
N GLY A 1 -23.74 20.84 -5.46
CA GLY A 1 -23.83 19.41 -5.09
C GLY A 1 -23.95 19.33 -3.59
N GLN A 2 -24.78 18.42 -3.09
CA GLN A 2 -24.80 18.08 -1.66
C GLN A 2 -23.78 16.95 -1.46
N TYR A 3 -22.63 17.27 -0.89
CA TYR A 3 -21.55 16.33 -0.66
C TYR A 3 -21.32 16.23 0.85
N GLU A 4 -21.21 15.01 1.34
CA GLU A 4 -20.93 14.70 2.74
C GLU A 4 -19.61 13.94 2.81
N LEU A 5 -18.75 14.32 3.77
CA LEU A 5 -17.51 13.61 4.04
C LEU A 5 -17.81 12.39 4.91
N LEU A 6 -17.71 11.20 4.30
CA LEU A 6 -17.96 9.94 5.01
C LEU A 6 -16.72 9.40 5.74
N GLY A 7 -15.53 9.72 5.24
CA GLY A 7 -14.25 9.32 5.84
C GLY A 7 -13.07 9.85 5.02
N GLU A 8 -11.93 9.99 5.68
CA GLU A 8 -10.70 10.53 5.07
C GLU A 8 -9.44 9.79 5.54
N SER A 9 -8.29 10.08 4.91
CA SER A 9 -7.03 9.59 5.46
C SER A 9 -6.64 10.42 6.67
N ILE A 10 -6.30 9.76 7.78
CA ILE A 10 -5.78 10.43 8.98
C ILE A 10 -4.26 10.63 8.92
N ASP A 11 -3.60 10.15 7.87
CA ASP A 11 -2.16 10.30 7.64
C ASP A 11 -1.79 10.51 6.16
N ASP A 12 -0.96 9.65 5.58
CA ASP A 12 -0.52 9.72 4.19
C ASP A 12 -1.72 9.47 3.26
N ALA A 13 -1.78 10.18 2.13
CA ALA A 13 -2.69 9.80 1.05
C ALA A 13 -2.20 8.49 0.38
N ALA A 14 -3.09 7.76 -0.30
CA ALA A 14 -2.70 6.52 -0.99
C ALA A 14 -1.56 6.75 -2.00
N GLY A 15 -1.65 7.80 -2.83
CA GLY A 15 -0.62 8.16 -3.80
C GLY A 15 0.73 8.48 -3.14
N GLU A 16 0.71 9.21 -2.02
CA GLU A 16 1.91 9.52 -1.25
C GLU A 16 2.54 8.26 -0.63
N ALA A 17 1.71 7.32 -0.17
CA ALA A 17 2.18 6.03 0.33
C ALA A 17 2.86 5.20 -0.78
N PHE A 18 2.32 5.24 -2.00
CA PHE A 18 2.96 4.65 -3.18
C PHE A 18 4.32 5.29 -3.48
N ASP A 19 4.39 6.62 -3.53
CA ASP A 19 5.63 7.34 -3.82
C ASP A 19 6.71 7.08 -2.77
N LYS A 20 6.35 7.14 -1.47
CA LYS A 20 7.26 6.87 -0.36
C LYS A 20 7.77 5.43 -0.39
N THR A 21 6.91 4.46 -0.72
CA THR A 21 7.29 3.05 -0.79
C THR A 21 8.17 2.78 -2.00
N GLY A 22 7.87 3.37 -3.15
CA GLY A 22 8.72 3.27 -4.34
C GLY A 22 10.12 3.84 -4.11
N LYS A 23 10.22 4.97 -3.39
CA LYS A 23 11.51 5.52 -2.96
C LYS A 23 12.31 4.54 -2.07
N LEU A 24 11.64 3.81 -1.18
CA LEU A 24 12.30 2.78 -0.35
C LEU A 24 12.82 1.60 -1.18
N LEU A 25 12.20 1.32 -2.32
CA LEU A 25 12.62 0.29 -3.29
C LEU A 25 13.67 0.79 -4.29
N GLY A 26 14.11 2.05 -4.17
CA GLY A 26 15.11 2.66 -5.05
C GLY A 26 14.57 3.19 -6.38
N LEU A 27 13.27 3.48 -6.47
CA LEU A 27 12.65 4.07 -7.66
C LEU A 27 12.72 5.60 -7.64
N ASP A 28 12.80 6.18 -8.84
CA ASP A 28 12.74 7.63 -9.04
C ASP A 28 11.35 8.20 -8.74
N TYR A 29 11.33 9.46 -8.28
CA TYR A 29 10.10 10.19 -7.98
C TYR A 29 9.53 10.88 -9.24
N PRO A 30 8.21 10.87 -9.49
CA PRO A 30 7.15 10.19 -8.74
C PRO A 30 7.14 8.68 -8.99
N ALA A 31 7.17 7.89 -7.91
CA ALA A 31 7.41 6.47 -7.96
C ALA A 31 6.13 5.63 -8.08
N GLY A 32 4.94 6.22 -7.92
CA GLY A 32 3.68 5.48 -7.95
C GLY A 32 3.43 4.70 -9.26
N VAL A 33 3.76 5.26 -10.42
CA VAL A 33 3.62 4.56 -11.71
C VAL A 33 4.62 3.41 -11.82
N ALA A 34 5.87 3.62 -11.38
CA ALA A 34 6.90 2.58 -11.39
C ALA A 34 6.57 1.43 -10.43
N MET A 35 6.03 1.76 -9.24
CA MET A 35 5.51 0.79 -8.28
C MET A 35 4.43 -0.10 -8.88
N SER A 36 3.46 0.49 -9.58
CA SER A 36 2.37 -0.27 -10.18
C SER A 36 2.87 -1.21 -11.28
N LYS A 37 3.82 -0.75 -12.12
CA LYS A 37 4.47 -1.59 -13.13
C LYS A 37 5.26 -2.76 -12.52
N LEU A 38 5.99 -2.53 -11.43
CA LEU A 38 6.69 -3.61 -10.71
C LEU A 38 5.70 -4.64 -10.14
N ALA A 39 4.57 -4.17 -9.60
CA ALA A 39 3.56 -5.02 -9.00
C ALA A 39 2.91 -6.01 -10.00
N GLU A 40 2.92 -5.70 -11.30
CA GLU A 40 2.42 -6.60 -12.36
C GLU A 40 3.26 -7.88 -12.48
N SER A 41 4.55 -7.80 -12.17
CA SER A 41 5.50 -8.93 -12.23
C SER A 41 5.71 -9.61 -10.87
N GLY A 42 4.92 -9.25 -9.86
CA GLY A 42 5.03 -9.81 -8.52
C GLY A 42 4.35 -11.16 -8.37
N THR A 43 4.94 -12.01 -7.54
CA THR A 43 4.43 -13.32 -7.14
C THR A 43 3.33 -13.14 -6.09
N PRO A 44 2.09 -13.58 -6.39
CA PRO A 44 0.99 -13.47 -5.43
C PRO A 44 1.32 -14.22 -4.12
N ASN A 45 0.84 -13.66 -3.01
CA ASN A 45 0.91 -14.28 -1.67
C ASN A 45 2.31 -14.50 -1.06
N ARG A 46 3.40 -14.06 -1.70
CA ARG A 46 4.75 -14.14 -1.08
C ARG A 46 4.85 -13.27 0.18
N PHE A 47 4.36 -12.04 0.12
CA PHE A 47 4.29 -11.13 1.26
C PHE A 47 2.83 -10.77 1.58
N LYS A 48 2.53 -10.66 2.88
CA LYS A 48 1.18 -10.30 3.37
C LYS A 48 1.25 -9.02 4.20
N PHE A 49 0.91 -7.91 3.55
CA PHE A 49 0.83 -6.61 4.19
C PHE A 49 -0.48 -6.50 4.99
N PRO A 50 -0.50 -5.76 6.11
CA PRO A 50 -1.74 -5.54 6.85
C PRO A 50 -2.72 -4.71 6.01
N ARG A 51 -4.03 -4.78 6.31
CA ARG A 51 -5.04 -3.86 5.78
C ARG A 51 -5.42 -2.90 6.92
N PRO A 52 -4.82 -1.70 6.98
CA PRO A 52 -4.99 -0.83 8.15
C PRO A 52 -6.45 -0.40 8.34
N MET A 53 -6.86 -0.29 9.60
CA MET A 53 -8.18 0.22 9.99
C MET A 53 -9.38 -0.59 9.45
N THR A 54 -9.17 -1.82 8.98
CA THR A 54 -10.26 -2.72 8.58
C THR A 54 -10.76 -3.62 9.70
N ASP A 55 -10.02 -3.70 10.81
CA ASP A 55 -10.36 -4.47 12.02
C ASP A 55 -11.40 -3.78 12.92
N ARG A 56 -11.67 -2.50 12.69
CA ARG A 56 -12.58 -1.65 13.46
C ARG A 56 -13.64 -1.01 12.53
N PRO A 57 -14.81 -0.58 13.06
CA PRO A 57 -15.79 0.17 12.29
C PRO A 57 -15.24 1.54 11.86
N GLY A 58 -15.93 2.19 10.91
CA GLY A 58 -15.55 3.51 10.38
C GLY A 58 -14.96 3.46 8.96
N LEU A 59 -14.91 4.63 8.34
CA LEU A 59 -14.56 4.82 6.93
C LEU A 59 -13.22 5.53 6.72
N ASP A 60 -12.55 5.93 7.79
CA ASP A 60 -11.23 6.54 7.72
C ASP A 60 -10.14 5.54 7.29
N PHE A 61 -9.09 6.11 6.69
CA PHE A 61 -7.93 5.41 6.14
C PHE A 61 -6.65 5.76 6.89
N SER A 62 -5.69 4.84 6.89
CA SER A 62 -4.30 5.08 7.31
C SER A 62 -3.38 4.25 6.44
N PHE A 63 -2.39 4.88 5.81
CA PHE A 63 -1.42 4.23 4.94
C PHE A 63 0.02 4.35 5.47
N SER A 64 0.28 5.21 6.45
CA SER A 64 1.61 5.38 7.04
C SER A 64 2.18 4.08 7.64
N GLY A 65 1.32 3.22 8.20
CA GLY A 65 1.70 1.90 8.73
C GLY A 65 2.21 0.94 7.64
N LEU A 66 1.69 1.03 6.41
CA LEU A 66 2.15 0.20 5.29
C LEU A 66 3.57 0.54 4.88
N LYS A 67 3.94 1.82 4.91
CA LYS A 67 5.32 2.26 4.65
C LYS A 67 6.29 1.66 5.65
N THR A 68 5.96 1.69 6.94
CA THR A 68 6.80 1.09 7.98
C THR A 68 6.93 -0.42 7.78
N PHE A 69 5.82 -1.08 7.43
CA PHE A 69 5.84 -2.50 7.10
C PHE A 69 6.73 -2.77 5.87
N ALA A 70 6.60 -1.99 4.79
CA ALA A 70 7.44 -2.09 3.60
C ALA A 70 8.93 -1.95 3.92
N ALA A 71 9.31 -0.91 4.68
CA ALA A 71 10.70 -0.69 5.08
C ALA A 71 11.28 -1.89 5.85
N ASN A 72 10.48 -2.50 6.74
CA ASN A 72 10.89 -3.69 7.48
C ASN A 72 11.00 -4.92 6.57
N THR A 73 10.06 -5.12 5.65
CA THR A 73 10.12 -6.22 4.67
C THR A 73 11.34 -6.09 3.78
N ILE A 74 11.64 -4.88 3.29
CA ILE A 74 12.83 -4.58 2.48
C ILE A 74 14.09 -4.96 3.27
N LYS A 75 14.26 -4.44 4.49
CA LYS A 75 15.43 -4.72 5.34
C LYS A 75 15.62 -6.21 5.62
N ALA A 76 14.53 -6.96 5.81
CA ALA A 76 14.58 -8.38 6.10
C ALA A 76 14.95 -9.25 4.88
N ASN A 77 14.94 -8.71 3.66
CA ASN A 77 15.22 -9.43 2.43
C ASN A 77 16.45 -8.87 1.67
N LEU A 78 17.24 -7.99 2.29
CA LEU A 78 18.51 -7.55 1.71
C LEU A 78 19.50 -8.72 1.68
N ASN A 79 20.23 -8.84 0.58
CA ASN A 79 21.33 -9.79 0.45
C ASN A 79 22.58 -9.31 1.23
N GLU A 80 23.66 -10.09 1.20
CA GLU A 80 24.93 -9.76 1.87
C GLU A 80 25.55 -8.43 1.41
N ASN A 81 25.25 -8.00 0.19
CA ASN A 81 25.70 -6.72 -0.38
C ASN A 81 24.77 -5.55 -0.03
N GLY A 82 23.69 -5.78 0.70
CA GLY A 82 22.70 -4.74 1.05
C GLY A 82 21.77 -4.38 -0.10
N GLU A 83 21.55 -5.28 -1.06
CA GLU A 83 20.70 -5.08 -2.24
C GLU A 83 19.49 -6.02 -2.22
N LEU A 84 18.38 -5.59 -2.82
CA LEU A 84 17.22 -6.43 -3.11
C LEU A 84 17.35 -7.02 -4.50
N ASP A 85 17.04 -8.31 -4.64
CA ASP A 85 16.81 -8.89 -5.96
C ASP A 85 15.55 -8.29 -6.62
N GLU A 86 15.56 -8.23 -7.95
CA GLU A 86 14.48 -7.61 -8.72
C GLU A 86 13.13 -8.28 -8.49
N GLN A 87 13.10 -9.61 -8.34
CA GLN A 87 11.84 -10.32 -8.09
C GLN A 87 11.26 -9.96 -6.72
N THR A 88 12.08 -9.84 -5.69
CA THR A 88 11.64 -9.38 -4.37
C THR A 88 11.11 -7.95 -4.41
N LYS A 89 11.69 -7.05 -5.22
CA LYS A 89 11.10 -5.71 -5.43
C LYS A 89 9.70 -5.81 -6.03
N CYS A 90 9.52 -6.62 -7.08
CA CYS A 90 8.21 -6.87 -7.69
C CYS A 90 7.21 -7.45 -6.69
N ASP A 91 7.63 -8.40 -5.86
CA ASP A 91 6.77 -9.08 -4.89
C ASP A 91 6.36 -8.15 -3.73
N ILE A 92 7.26 -7.30 -3.26
CA ILE A 92 6.96 -6.25 -2.27
C ILE A 92 6.00 -5.23 -2.86
N ALA A 93 6.25 -4.76 -4.10
CA ALA A 93 5.38 -3.81 -4.79
C ALA A 93 3.97 -4.40 -4.98
N HIS A 94 3.87 -5.67 -5.38
CA HIS A 94 2.61 -6.38 -5.52
C HIS A 94 1.84 -6.48 -4.20
N ALA A 95 2.50 -6.94 -3.12
CA ALA A 95 1.86 -7.09 -1.83
C ALA A 95 1.41 -5.74 -1.23
N PHE A 96 2.20 -4.68 -1.43
CA PHE A 96 1.84 -3.32 -1.04
C PHE A 96 0.62 -2.81 -1.83
N GLN A 97 0.64 -2.93 -3.17
CA GLN A 97 -0.47 -2.51 -4.02
C GLN A 97 -1.77 -3.24 -3.65
N GLN A 98 -1.70 -4.56 -3.45
CA GLN A 98 -2.84 -5.35 -3.01
C GLN A 98 -3.40 -4.88 -1.66
N ALA A 99 -2.54 -4.55 -0.70
CA ALA A 99 -2.98 -4.05 0.60
C ALA A 99 -3.69 -2.69 0.51
N VAL A 100 -3.18 -1.76 -0.31
CA VAL A 100 -3.83 -0.46 -0.53
C VAL A 100 -5.20 -0.65 -1.20
N VAL A 101 -5.25 -1.43 -2.28
CA VAL A 101 -6.49 -1.68 -3.04
C VAL A 101 -7.54 -2.35 -2.17
N ASP A 102 -7.18 -3.38 -1.42
CA ASP A 102 -8.11 -4.10 -0.54
C ASP A 102 -8.68 -3.18 0.55
N THR A 103 -7.83 -2.35 1.18
CA THR A 103 -8.29 -1.40 2.20
C THR A 103 -9.31 -0.43 1.60
N ILE A 104 -9.05 0.09 0.39
CA ILE A 104 -9.99 0.97 -0.32
C ILE A 104 -11.30 0.24 -0.62
N LEU A 105 -11.23 -0.98 -1.16
CA LEU A 105 -12.41 -1.77 -1.50
C LEU A 105 -13.30 -2.06 -0.28
N ILE A 106 -12.69 -2.46 0.84
CA ILE A 106 -13.40 -2.72 2.10
C ILE A 106 -14.15 -1.48 2.58
N LYS A 107 -13.50 -0.31 2.50
CA LYS A 107 -14.08 0.96 2.97
C LYS A 107 -15.15 1.48 2.03
N CYS A 108 -14.96 1.37 0.71
CA CYS A 108 -15.99 1.67 -0.27
C CYS A 108 -17.24 0.80 -0.09
N LYS A 109 -17.07 -0.50 0.18
CA LYS A 109 -18.19 -1.40 0.46
C LYS A 109 -18.96 -0.96 1.71
N ARG A 110 -18.26 -0.64 2.80
CA ARG A 110 -18.88 -0.14 4.04
C ARG A 110 -19.62 1.18 3.81
N ALA A 111 -19.04 2.11 3.05
CA ALA A 111 -19.68 3.39 2.75
C ALA A 111 -20.98 3.19 1.96
N SER A 112 -20.97 2.27 0.98
CA SER A 112 -22.16 1.88 0.23
C SER A 112 -23.23 1.24 1.12
N GLU A 113 -22.85 0.42 2.10
CA GLU A 113 -23.79 -0.21 3.05
C GLU A 113 -24.37 0.80 4.07
N GLN A 114 -23.66 1.91 4.34
CA GLN A 114 -24.13 2.96 5.26
C GLN A 114 -25.05 4.00 4.62
N THR A 115 -24.94 4.17 3.29
CA THR A 115 -25.62 5.25 2.55
C THR A 115 -26.63 4.76 1.51
N GLY A 116 -26.64 3.47 1.20
CA GLY A 116 -27.60 2.79 0.32
C GLY A 116 -28.62 1.99 1.10
#